data_AF-A0A941NB04-F1
#
_entry.id   AF-A0A941NB04-F1
#
_cell.length_a   1.000
_cell.length_b   1.000
_cell.length_c   1.000
_cell.angle_alpha   90.00
_cell.angle_beta   90.00
_cell.angle_gamma   90.00
#
_symmetry.space_group_name_H-M   'P 1'
#
loop_
_entity.id
_entity.type
_entity.pdbx_description
1 polymer ?
#
loop_
_entity_poly.entity_id
_entity_poly.type
_entity_poly.pdbx_seq_one_letter_code
_entity_poly.pdbx_strand_id
1 'polypeptide(L)' 'MQFHRCKTCGCVTHWWPVDESVNRMGANANLMPRDVLEKASVIPFDGAGM' A
#
# COMPACT_ATOMS: atom_id res chain seq x y z
N MET A 1 -1.64 8.98 7.88
CA MET A 1 -1.92 8.43 6.53
C MET A 1 -3.43 8.20 6.41
N GLN A 2 -3.98 8.26 5.20
CA GLN A 2 -5.38 7.97 4.88
C GLN A 2 -5.47 6.64 4.14
N PHE A 3 -6.35 5.73 4.56
CA PHE A 3 -6.53 4.43 3.90
C PHE A 3 -7.77 4.46 3.00
N HIS A 4 -7.58 4.16 1.72
CA HIS A 4 -8.65 4.13 0.75
C HIS A 4 -9.15 2.70 0.57
N ARG A 5 -10.47 2.53 0.58
CA ARG A 5 -11.14 1.22 0.51
C ARG A 5 -12.12 1.18 -0.65
N CYS A 6 -12.22 0.03 -1.31
CA CYS A 6 -13.26 -0.21 -2.30
C CYS A 6 -14.64 -0.22 -1.65
N LYS A 7 -15.60 0.54 -2.19
CA LYS A 7 -16.97 0.59 -1.67
C LYS A 7 -17.75 -0.72 -1.90
N THR A 8 -17.33 -1.54 -2.86
CA THR A 8 -18.02 -2.78 -3.22
C THR A 8 -17.58 -3.97 -2.36
N CYS A 9 -16.26 -4.16 -2.20
CA CYS A 9 -15.70 -5.33 -1.49
C CYS A 9 -15.02 -5.00 -0.15
N GLY A 10 -14.84 -3.72 0.18
CA GLY A 10 -14.21 -3.29 1.44
C GLY A 10 -12.68 -3.41 1.48
N CYS A 11 -12.04 -4.05 0.50
CA CYS A 11 -10.58 -4.17 0.44
C CYS A 11 -9.89 -2.79 0.45
N VAL A 12 -8.84 -2.65 1.28
CA VAL A 12 -7.94 -1.50 1.22
C VAL A 12 -7.14 -1.59 -0.08
N THR A 13 -7.16 -0.52 -0.87
CA THR A 13 -6.42 -0.46 -2.15
C THR A 13 -5.06 0.17 -1.98
N HIS A 14 -5.00 1.27 -1.25
CA HIS A 14 -3.76 1.96 -0.94
C HIS A 14 -3.93 2.85 0.29
N TRP A 15 -2.81 3.34 0.81
CA TRP A 15 -2.78 4.52 1.67
C TRP A 15 -2.19 5.72 0.93
N TRP A 16 -2.69 6.92 1.25
CA TRP A 16 -2.13 8.21 0.82
C TRP A 16 -1.63 8.98 2.04
N PRO A 17 -0.53 9.75 1.96
CA PRO A 17 -0.05 10.52 3.10
C PRO A 17 -1.06 11.62 3.44
N VAL A 18 -1.10 12.01 4.72
CA VAL A 18 -1.92 13.17 5.14
C VAL A 18 -1.18 14.46 4.81
N ASP A 19 0.15 14.45 4.96
CA ASP A 19 1.02 15.50 4.47
C ASP A 19 1.22 15.36 2.96
N GLU A 20 0.64 16.28 2.19
CA GLU A 20 0.72 16.27 0.73
C GLU A 20 2.11 16.62 0.19
N SER A 21 3.04 17.10 1.04
CA SER A 21 4.44 17.27 0.65
C SER A 21 5.16 15.93 0.43
N VAL A 22 4.65 14.85 1.03
CA VAL A 22 5.16 13.50 0.84
C VAL A 22 4.59 12.92 -0.45
N ASN A 23 5.39 12.86 -1.51
CA ASN A 23 4.98 12.23 -2.77
C ASN A 23 5.24 10.72 -2.77
N ARG A 24 4.69 10.01 -1.78
CA ARG A 24 4.82 8.56 -1.64
C ARG A 24 3.53 7.96 -1.11
N MET A 25 3.12 6.84 -1.70
CA MET A 25 1.98 6.03 -1.27
C MET A 25 2.38 4.57 -1.12
N GLY A 26 1.54 3.78 -0.45
CA GLY A 26 1.67 2.32 -0.44
C GLY A 26 0.45 1.68 -1.07
N ALA A 27 0.70 0.82 -2.06
CA ALA A 27 -0.33 0.00 -2.68
C ALA A 27 -0.46 -1.34 -1.95
N ASN A 28 -1.69 -1.87 -1.86
CA ASN A 28 -1.91 -3.21 -1.32
C ASN A 28 -1.39 -4.25 -2.32
N ALA A 29 -0.25 -4.87 -2.00
CA ALA A 29 0.37 -5.89 -2.83
C ALA A 29 -0.58 -7.06 -3.12
N ASN A 30 -1.49 -7.43 -2.20
CA ASN A 30 -2.44 -8.53 -2.44
C ASN A 30 -3.41 -8.27 -3.62
N LEU A 31 -3.49 -7.04 -4.13
CA LEU A 31 -4.28 -6.72 -5.33
C LEU A 31 -3.49 -6.89 -6.64
N MET A 32 -2.19 -7.17 -6.56
CA MET A 32 -1.34 -7.43 -7.72
C MET A 32 -1.52 -8.86 -8.22
N PRO A 33 -1.18 -9.15 -9.50
CA PRO A 33 -1.10 -10.52 -9.99
C PRO A 33 -0.20 -11.40 -9.11
N ARG A 34 -0.59 -12.66 -8.95
CA ARG A 34 0.12 -13.61 -8.07
C ARG A 34 1.58 -13.79 -8.46
N ASP A 35 1.89 -13.83 -9.75
CA ASP A 35 3.25 -14.01 -10.25
C ASP A 35 4.17 -12.82 -9.94
N VAL A 36 3.61 -11.62 -9.74
CA VAL A 36 4.35 -10.46 -9.24
C VAL A 36 4.72 -10.66 -7.77
N LEU A 37 3.79 -11.17 -6.96
CA LEU A 37 4.02 -11.42 -5.53
C LEU A 37 5.04 -12.51 -5.28
N GLU A 38 5.01 -13.58 -6.08
CA GLU A 38 5.96 -14.69 -5.98
C GLU A 38 7.41 -14.27 -6.31
N LYS A 39 7.58 -13.22 -7.09
CA LYS A 39 8.89 -12.66 -7.47
C LYS A 39 9.35 -11.53 -6.54
N ALA A 40 8.49 -11.02 -5.67
CA ALA A 40 8.80 -9.87 -4.83
C ALA A 40 9.63 -10.30 -3.61
N SER A 41 10.69 -9.54 -3.31
CA SER A 41 11.39 -9.66 -2.03
C SER A 41 10.61 -8.91 -0.95
N VAL A 42 10.29 -9.59 0.15
CA VAL A 42 9.61 -8.98 1.30
C VAL A 42 10.66 -8.47 2.29
N ILE A 43 10.69 -7.15 2.48
CA ILE A 43 11.55 -6.50 3.47
C ILE A 43 10.69 -5.98 4.64
N PRO A 44 11.07 -6.23 5.91
CA PRO A 44 10.43 -5.61 7.05
C PRO A 44 10.51 -4.10 6.94
N PHE A 45 9.38 -3.43 7.15
CA PHE A 45 9.28 -1.98 7.10
C PHE A 45 8.34 -1.52 8.23
N ASP A 46 8.87 -0.73 9.17
CA ASP A 46 8.16 -0.32 10.39
C ASP A 46 7.59 1.11 10.33
N GLY A 47 7.92 1.88 9.30
CA GLY A 47 7.43 3.25 9.12
C GLY A 47 8.09 4.29 10.03
N ALA A 48 9.09 3.93 10.84
CA ALA A 48 9.67 4.85 11.84
C ALA A 48 10.56 5.95 11.22
N GLY A 49 10.99 5.78 9.96
CA GLY A 49 11.81 6.75 9.22
C GLY A 49 11.08 7.45 8.06
N MET A 50 9.75 7.41 8.03
CA MET A 50 8.91 8.11 7.05
C MET A 50 8.30 9.38 7.63
#